data_AF-A0A940FE61-F1
#
_entry.id   AF-A0A940FE61-F1
#
_cell.length_a   1.000
_cell.length_b   1.000
_cell.length_c   1.000
_cell.angle_alpha   90.00
_cell.angle_beta   90.00
_cell.angle_gamma   90.00
#
_symmetry.space_group_name_H-M   'P 1'
#
loop_
_entity.id
_entity.type
_entity.pdbx_description
1 polymer ?
#
loop_
_entity_poly.entity_id
_entity_poly.type
_entity_poly.pdbx_seq_one_letter_code
_entity_poly.pdbx_strand_id
1 'polypeptide(L)'
;MPIHVHVSFAEFESKLELEYENGTIKEVKIQKVKGRKPLPEKELKDAVKFVRKYQQIVDKWTTFFVKNKKVKCEVINQKIR
;
A
#
# COMPACT_ATOMS: atom_id res chain seq x y z
N MET A 1 1.74 4.07 14.32
CA MET A 1 0.37 3.90 13.82
C MET A 1 0.42 2.95 12.63
N PRO A 2 -0.47 1.96 12.48
CA PRO A 2 -0.45 1.10 11.29
C PRO A 2 -1.00 1.88 10.09
N ILE A 3 -0.31 1.80 8.95
CA ILE A 3 -0.82 2.34 7.67
C ILE A 3 -1.56 1.22 6.97
N HIS A 4 -2.81 1.48 6.60
CA HIS A 4 -3.60 0.54 5.82
C HIS A 4 -3.63 0.97 4.36
N VAL A 5 -3.10 0.13 3.49
CA VAL A 5 -3.15 0.32 2.04
C VAL A 5 -4.14 -0.67 1.46
N HIS A 6 -5.16 -0.17 0.78
CA HIS A 6 -6.09 -1.00 0.02
C HIS A 6 -5.52 -1.19 -1.38
N VAL A 7 -5.46 -2.44 -1.84
CA VAL A 7 -5.03 -2.78 -3.19
C VAL A 7 -6.17 -3.52 -3.87
N SER A 8 -6.59 -2.98 -5.00
CA SER A 8 -7.67 -3.51 -5.83
C SER A 8 -7.13 -3.90 -7.19
N PHE A 9 -7.48 -5.10 -7.66
CA PHE A 9 -7.16 -5.58 -9.00
C PHE A 9 -8.40 -6.26 -9.59
N ALA A 10 -9.02 -5.63 -10.60
CA ALA A 10 -10.28 -6.09 -11.20
C ALA A 10 -11.37 -6.37 -10.13
N GLU A 11 -11.82 -7.62 -9.98
CA GLU A 11 -12.80 -8.03 -8.96
C GLU A 11 -12.20 -8.31 -7.58
N PHE A 12 -10.87 -8.36 -7.48
CA PHE A 12 -10.12 -8.75 -6.29
C PHE A 12 -9.70 -7.55 -5.47
N GLU A 13 -9.73 -7.70 -4.15
CA GLU A 13 -9.29 -6.66 -3.22
C GLU A 13 -8.58 -7.27 -2.02
N SER A 14 -7.50 -6.64 -1.57
CA SER A 14 -6.79 -7.02 -0.36
C SER A 14 -6.29 -5.79 0.36
N LYS A 15 -6.20 -5.92 1.69
CA LYS A 15 -5.72 -4.86 2.56
C LYS A 15 -4.32 -5.22 3.00
N LEU A 16 -3.36 -4.34 2.81
CA LEU A 16 -2.01 -4.47 3.31
C LEU A 16 -1.85 -3.54 4.51
N GLU A 17 -1.53 -4.11 5.66
CA GLU A 17 -1.14 -3.35 6.84
C GLU A 17 0.37 -3.21 6.86
N LEU A 18 0.82 -1.97 6.87
CA LEU A 18 2.23 -1.62 6.88
C LEU A 18 2.61 -1.23 8.30
N GLU A 19 3.56 -1.98 8.84
CA GLU A 19 4.28 -1.60 10.04
C GLU A 19 5.56 -0.88 9.61
N TYR A 20 5.69 0.38 10.01
CA TYR A 20 6.85 1.20 9.67
C TYR A 20 7.52 1.72 10.94
N GLU A 21 8.85 1.76 10.91
CA GLU A 21 9.71 2.20 12.01
C GLU A 21 10.80 3.11 11.40
N ASN A 22 11.01 4.29 11.99
CA ASN A 22 11.96 5.30 11.50
C ASN A 22 11.82 5.65 10.00
N GLY A 23 10.60 5.68 9.48
CA GLY A 23 10.32 6.01 8.08
C GLY A 23 10.57 4.87 7.09
N THR A 24 10.95 3.68 7.57
CA THR A 24 11.13 2.47 6.74
C THR A 24 10.05 1.45 7.07
N ILE A 25 9.51 0.79 6.04
CA ILE A 25 8.55 -0.30 6.19
C ILE A 25 9.30 -1.52 6.72
N LYS A 26 8.94 -1.97 7.92
CA LYS A 26 9.53 -3.12 8.61
C LYS A 26 8.78 -4.40 8.28
N GLU A 27 7.45 -4.35 8.32
CA GLU A 27 6.60 -5.51 8.06
C GLU A 27 5.37 -5.15 7.23
N VAL A 28 4.87 -6.13 6.47
CA VAL A 28 3.68 -6.01 5.63
C VAL A 28 2.79 -7.21 5.88
N LYS A 29 1.62 -6.99 6.48
CA LYS A 29 0.61 -8.03 6.74
C LYS A 29 -0.51 -7.92 5.73
N ILE A 30 -0.87 -9.03 5.10
CA ILE A 30 -1.97 -9.10 4.14
C ILE A 30 -3.22 -9.55 4.87
N GLN A 31 -4.29 -8.77 4.75
CA GLN A 31 -5.61 -9.08 5.25
C GLN A 31 -6.62 -9.18 4.11
N LYS A 32 -7.59 -10.09 4.29
CA LYS A 32 -8.71 -10.27 3.36
C LYS A 32 -9.76 -9.20 3.63
N VAL A 33 -10.34 -8.63 2.57
CA VAL A 33 -11.48 -7.72 2.69
C VAL A 33 -12.78 -8.52 2.68
N LYS A 34 -13.67 -8.24 3.63
CA LYS A 34 -14.98 -8.92 3.71
C LYS A 34 -15.79 -8.63 2.44
N GLY A 35 -16.30 -9.69 1.80
CA GLY A 35 -17.14 -9.58 0.61
C GLY A 35 -16.38 -9.47 -0.72
N ARG A 36 -15.04 -9.48 -0.71
CA ARG A 36 -14.21 -9.49 -1.93
C ARG A 36 -13.28 -10.70 -1.95
N LYS A 37 -12.95 -11.18 -3.14
CA LYS A 37 -11.91 -12.21 -3.29
C LYS A 37 -10.54 -11.57 -3.04
N PRO A 38 -9.64 -12.23 -2.30
CA PRO A 38 -8.29 -11.73 -2.10
C PRO A 38 -7.52 -11.69 -3.42
N LEU A 39 -6.50 -10.84 -3.51
CA LEU A 39 -5.66 -10.75 -4.70
C LEU A 39 -5.03 -12.11 -5.01
N PRO A 40 -4.94 -12.47 -6.30
CA PRO A 40 -4.19 -13.66 -6.71
C PRO A 40 -2.72 -13.50 -6.33
N GLU A 41 -2.02 -14.60 -6.08
CA GLU A 41 -0.67 -14.61 -5.50
C GLU A 41 0.33 -13.72 -6.27
N LYS A 42 0.25 -13.72 -7.61
CA LYS A 42 1.10 -12.89 -8.47
C LYS A 42 0.93 -11.40 -8.19
N GLU A 43 -0.32 -10.93 -8.17
CA GLU A 43 -0.65 -9.52 -7.93
C GLU A 43 -0.35 -9.14 -6.47
N LEU A 44 -0.53 -10.08 -5.54
CA LEU A 44 -0.17 -9.88 -4.14
C LEU A 44 1.34 -9.67 -3.96
N LYS A 45 2.16 -10.50 -4.62
CA LYS A 45 3.63 -10.36 -4.62
C LYS A 45 4.04 -9.03 -5.24
N ASP A 46 3.41 -8.62 -6.35
CA ASP A 46 3.69 -7.35 -7.00
C ASP A 46 3.30 -6.16 -6.10
N ALA A 47 2.13 -6.21 -5.46
CA ALA A 47 1.68 -5.21 -4.50
C ALA A 47 2.64 -5.06 -3.31
N VAL A 48 3.10 -6.17 -2.74
CA VAL A 48 4.09 -6.14 -1.65
C VAL A 48 5.42 -5.54 -2.13
N LYS A 49 5.88 -5.91 -3.33
CA LYS A 49 7.10 -5.35 -3.93
C LYS A 49 6.95 -3.85 -4.18
N PHE A 50 5.81 -3.43 -4.71
CA PHE A 50 5.47 -2.03 -4.95
C PHE A 50 5.54 -1.25 -3.65
N VAL A 51 4.82 -1.67 -2.62
CA VAL A 51 4.75 -0.95 -1.34
C VAL A 51 6.12 -0.87 -0.66
N ARG A 52 6.93 -1.93 -0.70
CA ARG A 52 8.30 -1.92 -0.19
C ARG A 52 9.21 -0.94 -0.92
N LYS A 53 9.05 -0.82 -2.24
CA LYS A 53 9.85 0.07 -3.09
C LYS A 53 9.37 1.53 -2.99
N TYR A 54 8.07 1.74 -2.91
CA TYR A 54 7.42 3.04 -2.81
C TYR A 54 7.27 3.50 -1.35
N GLN A 55 8.39 3.69 -0.66
CA GLN A 55 8.39 4.24 0.71
C GLN A 55 7.72 5.62 0.81
N GLN A 56 7.65 6.35 -0.31
CA GLN A 56 6.89 7.60 -0.44
C GLN A 56 5.39 7.48 -0.07
N ILE A 57 4.82 6.26 -0.04
CA ILE A 57 3.45 6.04 0.46
C ILE A 57 3.33 6.50 1.91
N VAL A 58 4.35 6.25 2.74
CA VAL A 58 4.38 6.65 4.15
C VAL A 58 4.46 8.17 4.28
N ASP A 59 5.26 8.84 3.44
CA ASP A 59 5.37 10.30 3.44
C ASP A 59 4.06 10.97 2.95
N LYS A 60 3.44 10.43 1.89
CA LYS A 60 2.13 10.87 1.40
C LYS A 60 1.07 10.69 2.50
N TRP A 61 1.04 9.53 3.16
CA TRP A 61 0.12 9.28 4.27
C TRP A 61 0.34 10.27 5.41
N THR A 62 1.59 10.54 5.80
CA THR A 62 1.94 11.51 6.84
C THR A 62 1.54 12.93 6.43
N THR A 63 1.76 13.30 5.18
CA THR A 63 1.38 14.60 4.63
C THR A 63 -0.14 14.79 4.65
N PHE A 64 -0.90 13.75 4.35
CA PHE A 64 -2.35 13.78 4.40
C PHE A 64 -2.89 13.80 5.83
N PHE A 65 -2.52 12.81 6.65
CA PHE A 65 -3.11 12.58 7.98
C PHE A 65 -2.50 13.45 9.08
N VAL A 66 -1.19 13.72 9.04
CA VAL A 66 -0.49 14.49 10.08
C VAL A 66 -0.41 15.97 9.71
N LYS A 67 0.03 16.28 8.49
CA LYS A 67 0.18 17.68 8.03
C LYS A 67 -1.13 18.29 7.53
N ASN A 68 -2.21 17.50 7.42
CA ASN A 68 -3.52 17.90 6.91
C ASN A 68 -3.44 18.58 5.53
N LYS A 69 -2.48 18.15 4.69
CA LYS A 69 -2.25 18.69 3.35
C LYS A 69 -2.85 17.78 2.29
N LYS A 70 -3.33 18.36 1.19
CA LYS A 70 -3.83 17.60 0.05
C LYS A 70 -2.69 16.85 -0.62
N VAL A 71 -2.88 15.55 -0.82
CA VAL A 71 -1.99 14.69 -1.61
C VAL A 71 -2.61 14.52 -2.99
N LYS A 72 -1.82 14.69 -4.05
CA LYS A 72 -2.28 14.45 -5.43
C LYS A 72 -2.23 12.96 -5.75
N CYS A 73 -3.27 12.47 -6.43
CA CYS A 73 -3.23 11.16 -7.06
C CYS A 73 -2.16 11.18 -8.17
N GLU A 74 -1.39 10.10 -8.26
CA GLU A 74 -0.28 9.98 -9.20
C GLU A 74 -0.38 8.63 -9.90
N VAL A 75 -0.21 8.64 -11.21
CA VAL A 75 -0.16 7.42 -12.02
C VAL A 75 1.30 7.06 -12.23
N ILE A 76 1.69 5.88 -11.77
CA ILE A 76 3.07 5.39 -11.87
C ILE A 76 3.15 4.49 -13.10
N ASN A 77 3.71 5.02 -14.18
CA ASN A 77 3.95 4.27 -15.42
C ASN A 77 5.32 3.57 -15.44
N GLN A 78 6.07 3.65 -14.33
CA GLN A 78 7.39 3.04 -14.22
C GLN A 78 7.29 1.58 -13.80
N LYS A 79 8.03 0.71 -14.50
CA LYS A 79 8.13 -0.70 -14.13
C LYS A 79 8.93 -0.84 -12.84
N ILE A 80 8.38 -1.57 -11.88
CA ILE A 80 9.01 -1.86 -10.59
C ILE A 80 10.16 -2.86 -10.84
N ARG A 81 11.39 -2.34 -11.03
CA ARG A 81 12.60 -3.16 -11.12
C ARG A 81 12.86 -3.90 -9.81
#